data_AF-A0A6I0K140-F1
#
_entry.id   AF-A0A6I0K140-F1
#
_cell.length_a   1.000
_cell.length_b   1.000
_cell.length_c   1.000
_cell.angle_alpha   90.00
_cell.angle_beta   90.00
_cell.angle_gamma   90.00
#
_symmetry.space_group_name_H-M   'P 1'
#
loop_
_entity.id
_entity.type
_entity.pdbx_description
1 polymer ?
#
loop_
_entity_poly.entity_id
_entity_poly.type
_entity_poly.pdbx_seq_one_letter_code
_entity_poly.pdbx_strand_id
1 'polypeptide(L)'
;KEITLEEMDDNPEMDSWVMKDTTISELIEDEKQKLLYVFDYMTERCFFIELSEIITGKEMKGAKCTKKEGNAPKQTIDFEEMAANSGSLDLDENFYGDQDFDLEDFDQEGFDIGGGEGGTPFEEEKF
;
A
#
# COMPACT_ATOMS: atom_id res chain seq x y z
N LYS A 1 2.21 -12.35 13.65
CA LYS A 1 0.75 -12.13 13.58
C LYS A 1 0.55 -10.68 13.24
N GLU A 2 -0.30 -10.38 12.28
CA GLU A 2 -0.66 -9.02 11.90
C GLU A 2 -2.05 -8.72 12.47
N ILE A 3 -2.28 -7.47 12.84
CA ILE A 3 -3.56 -6.99 13.36
C ILE A 3 -3.87 -5.74 12.56
N THR A 4 -4.95 -5.77 11.78
CA THR A 4 -5.30 -4.70 10.86
C THR A 4 -6.33 -3.78 11.50
N LEU A 5 -6.37 -2.52 11.03
CA LEU A 5 -7.34 -1.55 11.53
C LEU A 5 -8.77 -1.93 11.12
N GLU A 6 -8.92 -2.42 9.90
CA GLU A 6 -10.16 -2.88 9.28
C GLU A 6 -9.96 -4.31 8.77
N GLU A 7 -11.04 -5.01 8.49
CA GLU A 7 -10.96 -6.33 7.85
C GLU A 7 -10.36 -6.19 6.45
N MET A 8 -9.26 -6.91 6.20
CA MET A 8 -8.52 -6.86 4.94
C MET A 8 -8.55 -8.19 4.19
N ASP A 9 -8.94 -9.28 4.85
CA ASP A 9 -8.97 -10.62 4.27
C ASP A 9 -10.39 -11.18 4.29
N ASP A 10 -10.87 -11.67 3.14
CA ASP A 10 -12.16 -12.34 3.00
C ASP A 10 -12.03 -13.86 2.97
N ASN A 11 -10.79 -14.39 3.10
CA ASN A 11 -10.52 -15.81 3.11
C ASN A 11 -10.96 -16.45 4.43
N PRO A 12 -11.99 -17.32 4.42
CA PRO A 12 -12.49 -17.97 5.64
C PRO A 12 -11.53 -19.00 6.23
N GLU A 13 -10.46 -19.38 5.52
CA GLU A 13 -9.45 -20.34 6.00
C GLU A 13 -8.33 -19.68 6.82
N MET A 14 -8.23 -18.36 6.79
CA MET A 14 -7.22 -17.60 7.53
C MET A 14 -7.85 -16.85 8.69
N ASP A 15 -7.19 -16.91 9.85
CA ASP A 15 -7.57 -16.08 10.99
C ASP A 15 -7.21 -14.62 10.69
N SER A 16 -8.21 -13.75 10.68
CA SER A 16 -8.03 -12.30 10.63
C SER A 16 -8.22 -11.68 12.01
N TRP A 17 -7.41 -10.69 12.33
CA TRP A 17 -7.46 -9.95 13.60
C TRP A 17 -7.68 -8.47 13.32
N VAL A 18 -8.84 -7.96 13.73
CA VAL A 18 -9.17 -6.53 13.67
C VAL A 18 -8.87 -5.88 15.01
N MET A 19 -8.20 -4.71 15.00
CA MET A 19 -7.78 -3.98 16.20
C MET A 19 -8.93 -3.66 17.16
N LYS A 20 -10.14 -3.44 16.63
CA LYS A 20 -11.34 -3.13 17.42
C LYS A 20 -11.77 -4.29 18.32
N ASP A 21 -11.63 -5.52 17.81
CA ASP A 21 -12.21 -6.71 18.43
C ASP A 21 -11.15 -7.59 19.12
N THR A 22 -9.86 -7.28 18.92
CA THR A 22 -8.73 -8.06 19.44
C THR A 22 -8.10 -7.37 20.64
N THR A 23 -8.17 -7.97 21.83
CA THR A 23 -7.47 -7.42 23.00
C THR A 23 -5.98 -7.78 22.98
N ILE A 24 -5.11 -6.87 23.40
CA ILE A 24 -3.65 -7.09 23.41
C ILE A 24 -3.27 -8.35 24.23
N SER A 25 -4.00 -8.60 25.33
CA SER A 25 -3.78 -9.76 26.20
C SER A 25 -4.05 -11.12 25.55
N GLU A 26 -4.77 -11.18 24.43
CA GLU A 26 -4.99 -12.44 23.69
C GLU A 26 -3.78 -12.85 22.85
N LEU A 27 -2.91 -11.89 22.51
CA LEU A 27 -1.79 -12.11 21.60
C LEU A 27 -0.44 -11.99 22.29
N ILE A 28 -0.37 -11.24 23.39
CA ILE A 28 0.85 -10.95 24.12
C ILE A 28 0.67 -11.40 25.57
N GLU A 29 1.29 -12.52 25.91
CA GLU A 29 1.16 -13.20 27.20
C GLU A 29 2.45 -13.16 28.04
N ASP A 30 3.60 -12.97 27.39
CA ASP A 30 4.91 -13.06 28.03
C ASP A 30 5.63 -11.70 28.04
N GLU A 31 6.36 -11.45 29.12
CA GLU A 31 7.26 -10.30 29.21
C GLU A 31 8.32 -10.34 28.10
N LYS A 32 8.74 -9.15 27.67
CA LYS A 32 9.71 -8.88 26.58
C LYS A 32 9.20 -9.19 25.17
N GLN A 33 7.94 -9.59 25.01
CA GLN A 33 7.32 -9.63 23.69
C GLN A 33 7.22 -8.23 23.10
N LYS A 34 7.41 -8.14 21.78
CA LYS A 34 7.56 -6.89 21.04
C LYS A 34 6.47 -6.76 20.00
N LEU A 35 5.96 -5.55 19.85
CA LEU A 35 5.00 -5.16 18.83
C LEU A 35 5.56 -4.00 18.02
N LEU A 36 5.20 -3.98 16.74
CA LEU A 36 5.42 -2.85 15.86
C LEU A 36 4.05 -2.30 15.46
N TYR A 37 3.74 -1.07 15.87
CA TYR A 37 2.50 -0.41 15.50
C TYR A 37 2.79 0.67 14.44
N VAL A 38 2.47 0.37 13.19
CA VAL A 38 2.58 1.33 12.08
C VAL A 38 1.28 2.14 12.03
N PHE A 39 1.35 3.45 12.23
CA PHE A 39 0.18 4.33 12.23
C PHE A 39 0.14 5.26 11.02
N ASP A 40 1.26 5.40 10.31
CA ASP A 40 1.35 6.15 9.07
C ASP A 40 2.25 5.39 8.11
N TYR A 41 1.62 4.75 7.12
CA TYR A 41 2.28 3.98 6.09
C TYR A 41 2.98 4.86 5.05
N MET A 42 2.54 6.11 4.85
CA MET A 42 3.12 7.00 3.82
C MET A 42 4.52 7.45 4.20
N THR A 43 4.74 7.70 5.49
CA THR A 43 6.04 8.13 6.03
C THR A 43 6.70 7.08 6.92
N GLU A 44 6.19 5.84 6.87
CA GLU A 44 6.69 4.67 7.62
C GLU A 44 6.83 4.91 9.14
N ARG A 45 5.99 5.77 9.71
CA ARG A 45 6.06 6.09 11.14
C ARG A 45 5.40 4.99 11.94
N CYS A 46 6.16 4.49 12.90
CA CYS A 46 5.74 3.40 13.77
C CYS A 46 6.16 3.61 15.21
N PHE A 47 5.45 2.95 16.12
CA PHE A 47 5.88 2.75 17.49
C PHE A 47 6.44 1.35 17.65
N PHE A 48 7.63 1.28 18.24
CA PHE A 48 8.17 0.04 18.76
C PHE A 48 7.75 -0.10 20.23
N ILE A 49 6.97 -1.13 20.52
CA ILE A 49 6.36 -1.35 21.84
C ILE A 49 6.88 -2.67 22.38
N GLU A 50 7.30 -2.68 23.64
CA GLU A 50 7.72 -3.89 24.34
C GLU A 50 6.88 -4.05 25.61
N LEU A 51 6.35 -5.24 25.85
CA LEU A 51 5.70 -5.57 27.12
C LEU A 51 6.78 -5.77 28.18
N SER A 52 6.96 -4.81 29.09
CA SER A 52 8.04 -4.87 30.07
C SER A 52 7.76 -5.82 31.24
N GLU A 53 6.54 -5.79 31.77
CA GLU A 53 6.17 -6.49 33.01
C GLU A 53 4.65 -6.70 33.05
N ILE A 54 4.21 -7.83 33.62
CA ILE A 54 2.79 -8.10 33.87
C ILE A 54 2.52 -8.13 35.38
N ILE A 55 1.78 -7.15 35.88
CA ILE A 55 1.45 -7.03 37.31
C ILE A 55 0.06 -7.64 37.56
N THR A 56 0.03 -8.86 38.10
CA THR A 56 -1.22 -9.55 38.44
C THR A 56 -1.83 -9.04 39.75
N GLY A 57 -3.15 -9.19 39.90
CA GLY A 57 -3.88 -8.81 41.13
C GLY A 57 -4.06 -7.30 41.35
N LYS A 58 -3.67 -6.46 40.38
CA LYS A 58 -3.84 -5.01 40.43
C LYS A 58 -4.71 -4.55 39.26
N GLU A 59 -5.87 -3.99 39.56
CA GLU A 59 -6.72 -3.36 38.56
C GLU A 59 -6.31 -1.89 38.40
N MET A 60 -5.96 -1.50 37.18
CA MET A 60 -5.66 -0.11 36.85
C MET A 60 -6.76 0.46 35.96
N LYS A 61 -7.30 1.63 36.35
CA LYS A 61 -8.27 2.36 35.53
C LYS A 61 -7.52 3.29 34.58
N GLY A 62 -7.53 2.94 33.30
CA GLY A 62 -6.93 3.74 32.22
C GLY A 62 -5.41 3.65 32.13
N ALA A 63 -4.86 4.25 31.07
CA ALA A 63 -3.43 4.29 30.82
C ALA A 63 -2.75 5.44 31.59
N LYS A 64 -1.56 5.17 32.14
CA LYS A 64 -0.75 6.17 32.85
C LYS A 64 0.67 6.18 32.28
N CYS A 65 1.13 7.35 31.83
CA CYS A 65 2.53 7.56 31.50
C CYS A 65 3.35 7.70 32.79
N THR A 66 4.32 6.81 33.01
CA THR A 66 5.21 6.82 34.18
C THR A 66 6.56 7.46 33.89
N LYS A 67 7.03 7.40 32.65
CA LYS A 67 8.27 8.00 32.17
C LYS A 67 8.06 8.54 30.74
N LYS A 68 8.59 9.72 30.48
CA LYS A 68 8.66 10.35 29.15
C LYS A 68 10.04 10.99 28.98
N GLU A 69 10.65 10.78 27.84
CA GLU A 69 11.93 11.36 27.47
C GLU A 69 11.90 11.82 26.02
N GLY A 70 12.54 12.95 25.73
CA GLY A 70 12.53 13.56 24.41
C GLY A 70 11.20 14.24 24.04
N ASN A 71 11.14 14.67 22.78
CA ASN A 71 9.98 15.32 22.18
C ASN A 71 9.49 14.48 21.01
N ALA A 72 8.17 14.28 20.90
CA ALA A 72 7.59 13.60 19.76
C ALA A 72 7.90 14.39 18.47
N PRO A 73 8.20 13.70 17.35
CA PRO A 73 8.38 14.35 16.06
C PRO A 73 7.15 15.19 15.67
N LYS A 74 7.38 16.30 14.96
CA LYS A 74 6.28 17.11 14.43
C LYS A 74 5.45 16.27 13.46
N GLN A 75 4.14 16.32 13.60
CA GLN A 75 3.20 15.75 12.63
C GLN A 75 2.94 16.78 11.52
N THR A 76 3.95 17.12 10.72
CA THR A 76 3.76 17.95 9.52
C THR A 76 3.74 17.02 8.32
N ILE A 77 2.54 16.61 7.90
CA ILE A 77 2.34 16.11 6.54
C ILE A 77 1.87 17.33 5.76
N ASP A 78 2.77 17.95 5.01
CA ASP A 78 2.39 19.00 4.05
C ASP A 78 1.86 18.29 2.80
N PHE A 79 0.57 18.03 2.79
CA PHE A 79 -0.11 17.41 1.66
C PHE A 79 -0.02 18.28 0.39
N GLU A 80 0.13 19.60 0.55
CA GLU A 80 0.31 20.54 -0.55
C GLU A 80 1.70 20.38 -1.18
N GLU A 81 2.74 20.19 -0.37
CA GLU A 81 4.12 19.93 -0.84
C GLU A 81 4.26 18.54 -1.51
N MET A 82 3.59 17.52 -0.97
CA MET A 82 3.57 16.17 -1.56
C MET A 82 2.80 16.15 -2.90
N ALA A 83 1.67 16.87 -2.98
CA ALA A 83 0.93 17.03 -4.23
C ALA A 83 1.72 17.83 -5.28
N ALA A 84 2.40 18.90 -4.86
CA ALA A 84 3.22 19.73 -5.75
C ALA A 84 4.43 18.97 -6.34
N ASN A 85 5.03 18.05 -5.57
CA ASN A 85 6.11 17.19 -6.07
C ASN A 85 5.60 16.00 -6.94
N SER A 86 4.30 15.69 -6.90
CA SER A 86 3.66 14.71 -7.81
C SER A 86 3.12 15.34 -9.11
N GLY A 87 3.02 16.68 -9.15
CA GLY A 87 2.40 17.43 -10.24
C GLY A 87 3.22 17.54 -11.53
N SER A 88 4.26 16.71 -11.73
CA SER A 88 5.03 16.67 -12.98
C SER A 88 5.03 15.30 -13.67
N LEU A 89 4.23 14.34 -13.22
CA LEU A 89 3.93 13.17 -14.04
C LEU A 89 2.81 13.58 -14.99
N ASP A 90 3.21 14.02 -16.19
CA ASP A 90 2.33 14.24 -17.34
C ASP A 90 1.71 12.89 -17.73
N LEU A 91 0.66 12.50 -16.99
CA LEU A 91 -0.24 11.39 -17.32
C LEU A 91 -1.28 11.92 -18.31
N ASP A 92 -0.83 12.52 -19.40
CA ASP A 92 -1.72 12.87 -20.49
C ASP A 92 -2.15 11.61 -21.26
N GLU A 93 -3.23 11.73 -22.02
CA GLU A 93 -3.76 10.64 -22.86
C GLU A 93 -2.77 10.18 -23.95
N ASN A 94 -1.68 10.92 -24.19
CA ASN A 94 -0.63 10.52 -25.15
C ASN A 94 0.30 9.46 -24.57
N PHE A 95 0.32 9.28 -23.24
CA PHE A 95 1.10 8.21 -22.60
C PHE A 95 0.53 6.81 -22.89
N TYR A 96 -0.78 6.70 -23.11
CA TYR A 96 -1.44 5.42 -23.42
C TYR A 96 -1.49 5.09 -24.91
N GLY A 97 -0.87 5.90 -25.77
CA GLY A 97 -0.71 5.57 -27.19
C GLY A 97 -2.01 5.57 -28.00
N ASP A 98 -3.07 6.22 -27.50
CA ASP A 98 -4.36 6.31 -28.20
C ASP A 98 -4.40 7.43 -29.26
N GLN A 99 -3.29 8.12 -29.52
CA GLN A 99 -3.16 8.96 -30.71
C GLN A 99 -2.57 8.13 -31.85
N ASP A 100 -3.49 7.69 -32.72
CA ASP A 100 -3.28 7.24 -34.10
C ASP A 100 -2.19 6.18 -34.29
N PHE A 101 -2.60 4.98 -34.68
CA PHE A 101 -1.71 3.94 -35.19
C PHE A 101 -0.87 4.50 -36.35
N ASP A 102 0.36 4.93 -36.08
CA ASP A 102 1.25 5.51 -37.08
C ASP A 102 1.75 4.38 -37.98
N LEU A 103 1.08 4.21 -39.13
CA LEU A 103 1.49 3.25 -40.16
C LEU A 103 2.91 3.52 -40.67
N GLU A 104 3.50 4.68 -40.43
CA GLU A 104 4.90 4.97 -40.80
C GLU A 104 5.92 4.29 -39.87
N ASP A 105 5.53 3.96 -38.63
CA ASP A 105 6.33 3.16 -37.69
C ASP A 105 6.04 1.64 -37.82
N PHE A 106 5.18 1.24 -38.75
CA PHE A 106 4.96 -0.15 -39.12
C PHE A 106 6.14 -0.67 -39.95
N ASP A 107 7.21 -1.08 -39.26
CA ASP A 107 8.37 -1.72 -39.88
C ASP A 107 7.98 -3.07 -40.50
N GLN A 108 7.56 -3.03 -41.76
CA GLN A 108 7.22 -4.21 -42.56
C GLN A 108 8.41 -5.16 -42.75
N GLU A 109 9.66 -4.72 -42.50
CA GLU A 109 10.86 -5.57 -42.54
C GLU A 109 11.09 -6.32 -41.21
N GLY A 110 10.49 -5.88 -40.10
CA GLY A 110 10.53 -6.55 -38.80
C GLY A 110 9.59 -7.75 -38.67
N PHE A 111 8.59 -7.85 -39.57
CA PHE A 111 7.65 -8.96 -39.65
C PHE A 111 8.04 -9.88 -40.81
N ASP A 112 9.21 -10.52 -40.73
CA ASP A 112 9.51 -11.71 -41.55
C ASP A 112 8.65 -12.88 -41.03
N ILE A 113 7.34 -12.79 -41.25
CA ILE A 113 6.50 -13.99 -41.34
C ILE A 113 6.94 -14.67 -42.63
N GLY A 114 7.89 -15.58 -42.46
CA GLY A 114 8.41 -16.38 -43.55
C GLY A 114 7.29 -17.05 -44.32
N GLY A 115 7.16 -16.66 -45.58
CA GLY A 115 6.69 -17.50 -46.67
C GLY A 115 5.18 -17.70 -46.80
N GLY A 116 4.65 -17.19 -47.91
CA GLY A 116 3.52 -17.84 -48.58
C GLY A 116 2.43 -16.88 -49.04
N GLU A 117 2.47 -16.56 -50.34
CA GLU A 117 1.33 -16.42 -51.24
C GLU A 117 0.00 -15.86 -50.67
N GLY A 118 -0.32 -14.63 -51.09
CA GLY A 118 -1.68 -14.30 -51.51
C GLY A 118 -2.59 -13.60 -50.50
N GLY A 119 -2.90 -12.34 -50.82
CA GLY A 119 -4.27 -11.83 -50.80
C GLY A 119 -4.85 -11.37 -49.47
N THR A 120 -5.01 -10.06 -49.32
CA THR A 120 -6.33 -9.39 -49.24
C THR A 120 -6.09 -7.86 -49.21
N PRO A 121 -6.66 -7.07 -50.13
CA PRO A 121 -6.78 -5.63 -49.90
C PRO A 121 -7.96 -5.42 -48.95
N PHE A 122 -7.68 -4.88 -47.77
CA PHE A 122 -8.71 -4.40 -46.86
C PHE A 122 -9.25 -3.09 -47.46
N GLU A 123 -10.38 -3.15 -48.17
CA GLU A 123 -11.09 -1.96 -48.63
C GLU A 123 -11.82 -1.31 -47.45
N GLU A 124 -11.52 -0.02 -47.22
CA GLU A 124 -12.32 0.88 -46.40
C GLU A 124 -13.72 1.04 -46.99
N GLU A 125 -14.76 0.57 -46.31
CA GLU A 125 -16.12 1.07 -46.54
C GLU A 125 -16.47 2.15 -45.52
N LYS A 126 -16.36 3.39 -45.99
CA LYS A 126 -16.95 4.57 -45.36
C LYS A 126 -18.44 4.60 -45.68
N PHE A 127 -19.28 4.16 -44.74
CA PHE A 127 -20.61 4.67 -44.31
C PHE A 127 -21.44 3.57 -43.64
#